data_AF-A0A838H900-F1
#
_entry.id   AF-A0A838H900-F1
#
_cell.length_a   1.000
_cell.length_b   1.000
_cell.length_c   1.000
_cell.angle_alpha   90.00
_cell.angle_beta   90.00
_cell.angle_gamma   90.00
#
_symmetry.space_group_name_H-M   'P 1'
#
loop_
_entity.id
_entity.type
_entity.pdbx_description
1 polymer ?
#
loop_
_entity_poly.entity_id
_entity_poly.type
_entity_poly.pdbx_seq_one_letter_code
_entity_poly.pdbx_strand_id
1 'polypeptide(L)' 'MTTFLMSSSDRMYEAQRRLSRAGFLAGKGQARLGERGVVLSVHHDDDQADEVRRIVLAADGTAKAR' A
#
# COMPACT_ATOMS: atom_id res chain seq x y z
N MET A 1 5.05 -6.90 8.44
CA MET A 1 4.26 -5.64 8.41
C MET A 1 5.11 -4.57 7.75
N THR A 2 4.57 -3.87 6.75
CA THR A 2 5.27 -2.80 6.05
C THR A 2 4.40 -1.55 5.99
N THR A 3 5.01 -0.39 6.19
CA THR A 3 4.35 0.92 6.21
C THR A 3 4.84 1.78 5.06
N PHE A 4 3.90 2.42 4.37
CA PHE A 4 4.16 3.31 3.24
C PHE A 4 3.61 4.69 3.53
N LEU A 5 4.44 5.71 3.29
CA LEU A 5 4.01 7.10 3.28
C LEU A 5 3.59 7.45 1.85
N MET A 6 2.37 7.95 1.70
CA MET A 6 1.78 8.27 0.41
C MET A 6 1.52 9.77 0.29
N SER A 7 1.68 10.26 -0.95
CA SER A 7 1.57 11.68 -1.30
C SER A 7 0.13 12.22 -1.27
N SER A 8 -0.88 11.36 -1.46
CA SER A 8 -2.30 11.75 -1.43
C SER A 8 -3.22 10.60 -1.02
N SER A 9 -4.44 10.95 -0.61
CA SER A 9 -5.49 9.98 -0.26
C SER A 9 -5.93 9.15 -1.47
N ASP A 10 -5.96 9.72 -2.68
CA ASP A 10 -6.34 8.99 -3.90
C ASP A 10 -5.36 7.85 -4.20
N ARG A 11 -4.06 8.11 -4.07
CA ARG A 11 -3.00 7.10 -4.24
C ARG A 11 -3.11 5.99 -3.20
N MET A 12 -3.45 6.34 -1.96
CA MET A 12 -3.73 5.37 -0.91
C MET A 12 -4.95 4.51 -1.23
N TYR A 13 -6.06 5.10 -1.67
CA TYR A 13 -7.25 4.34 -2.06
C TYR A 13 -6.97 3.41 -3.23
N GLU A 14 -6.16 3.84 -4.20
CA GLU A 14 -5.72 2.98 -5.30
C GLU A 14 -4.86 1.81 -4.81
N ALA A 15 -3.87 2.08 -3.95
CA ALA A 15 -3.03 1.05 -3.35
C ALA A 15 -3.87 0.03 -2.56
N GLN A 16 -4.80 0.52 -1.74
CA GLN A 16 -5.72 -0.31 -0.97
C GLN A 16 -6.60 -1.16 -1.89
N ARG A 17 -7.13 -0.59 -2.98
CA ARG A 17 -7.94 -1.35 -3.95
C ARG A 17 -7.13 -2.47 -4.59
N ARG A 18 -5.90 -2.20 -5.00
CA ARG A 18 -5.03 -3.20 -5.66
C ARG A 18 -4.58 -4.29 -4.69
N LEU A 19 -4.21 -3.94 -3.46
CA LEU A 19 -3.86 -4.90 -2.41
C LEU A 19 -5.05 -5.77 -2.01
N SER A 20 -6.26 -5.20 -1.95
CA SER A 20 -7.50 -5.94 -1.70
C SER A 20 -7.78 -6.94 -2.82
N ARG A 21 -7.64 -6.52 -4.08
CA ARG A 21 -7.80 -7.41 -5.25
C ARG A 21 -6.76 -8.54 -5.27
N ALA A 22 -5.56 -8.29 -4.76
CA ALA A 22 -4.50 -9.29 -4.65
C ALA A 22 -4.60 -10.15 -3.37
N GLY A 23 -5.64 -9.97 -2.54
CA GLY A 23 -5.89 -10.78 -1.35
C GLY A 23 -5.13 -10.36 -0.09
N PHE A 24 -4.31 -9.30 -0.14
CA PHE A 24 -3.51 -8.85 1.01
C PHE A 24 -4.32 -8.10 2.08
N LEU A 25 -5.53 -7.65 1.76
CA LEU A 25 -6.37 -6.84 2.65
C LEU A 25 -7.66 -7.53 3.10
N ALA A 26 -7.71 -8.86 3.13
CA ALA A 26 -8.82 -9.63 3.70
C ALA A 26 -8.93 -9.48 5.25
N GLY A 27 -8.93 -8.23 5.75
CA GLY A 27 -9.12 -7.87 7.15
C GLY A 27 -7.88 -7.35 7.89
N LYS A 28 -6.69 -7.29 7.26
CA LYS A 28 -5.43 -7.01 7.99
C LYS A 28 -4.68 -5.72 7.64
N GLY A 29 -5.03 -4.98 6.58
CA GLY A 29 -4.37 -3.68 6.35
C GLY A 29 -5.13 -2.52 6.97
N GLN A 30 -4.38 -1.60 7.56
CA GLN A 30 -4.90 -0.38 8.16
C GLN A 30 -4.35 0.83 7.42
N ALA A 31 -5.25 1.64 6.89
CA ALA A 31 -4.93 2.98 6.40
C ALA A 31 -5.19 3.99 7.51
N ARG A 32 -4.27 4.93 7.73
CA ARG A 32 -4.45 6.05 8.67
C ARG A 32 -3.96 7.35 8.05
N LEU A 33 -4.71 8.43 8.26
CA LEU A 33 -4.28 9.78 7.93
C LEU A 33 -3.40 10.31 9.08
N GLY A 34 -2.17 10.70 8.78
CA GLY A 34 -1.25 11.31 9.76
C GLY A 34 -1.00 12.78 9.45
N GLU A 35 -0.41 13.52 10.41
CA GLU A 35 -0.12 14.96 10.28
C GLU A 35 0.82 15.30 9.10
N ARG A 36 1.61 14.34 8.64
CA ARG A 36 2.60 14.50 7.54
C ARG A 36 2.15 13.92 6.20
N GLY A 37 0.95 13.36 6.11
CA GLY A 37 0.45 12.71 4.90
C GLY A 37 -0.33 11.43 5.19
N VAL A 38 -0.53 10.63 4.15
CA VAL A 38 -1.37 9.43 4.24
C VAL A 38 -0.49 8.21 4.48
N VAL A 39 -0.78 7.42 5.51
CA VAL A 39 0.01 6.25 5.90
C VAL A 39 -0.79 4.98 5.63
N LEU A 40 -0.20 4.08 4.84
CA LEU A 40 -0.77 2.75 4.57
C LEU A 40 0.10 1.69 5.26
N SER A 41 -0.48 0.99 6.23
CA SER A 41 0.15 -0.14 6.90
C SER A 41 -0.47 -1.45 6.41
N VAL A 42 0.37 -2.33 5.86
CA VAL A 42 -0.05 -3.63 5.34
C VAL A 42 0.58 -4.72 6.18
N HIS A 43 -0.26 -5.55 6.79
CA HIS A 43 0.17 -6.78 7.43
C HIS A 43 0.18 -7.89 6.37
N HIS A 44 1.31 -8.57 6.25
CA HIS A 44 1.56 -9.63 5.30
C HIS A 44 2.59 -10.59 5.92
N ASP A 45 2.67 -11.80 5.38
CA ASP A 45 3.71 -12.77 5.73
C ASP A 45 5.04 -12.39 5.06
N ASP A 46 6.17 -12.91 5.54
CA ASP A 46 7.50 -12.47 5.08
C ASP A 46 7.70 -12.68 3.57
N ASP A 47 7.15 -13.77 3.02
CA ASP A 47 7.23 -14.10 1.58
C ASP A 47 6.43 -13.14 0.68
N GLN A 48 5.58 -12.30 1.26
CA GLN A 48 4.67 -11.40 0.55
C GLN A 48 5.17 -9.96 0.50
N ALA A 49 6.26 -9.64 1.20
CA ALA A 49 6.77 -8.26 1.35
C ALA A 49 7.06 -7.60 0.00
N ASP A 50 7.70 -8.32 -0.93
CA ASP A 50 8.07 -7.81 -2.24
C ASP A 50 6.85 -7.58 -3.14
N GLU A 51 5.83 -8.43 -3.03
CA GLU A 51 4.60 -8.27 -3.79
C GLU A 51 3.78 -7.08 -3.29
N VAL A 52 3.62 -6.94 -1.98
CA VAL A 52 3.01 -5.77 -1.36
C VAL A 52 3.72 -4.49 -1.78
N ARG A 53 5.06 -4.49 -1.74
CA ARG A 53 5.88 -3.35 -2.17
C ARG A 53 5.65 -3.00 -3.64
N ARG A 54 5.64 -3.99 -4.54
CA ARG A 54 5.38 -3.77 -5.97
C ARG A 54 4.00 -3.14 -6.20
N ILE A 55 2.97 -3.64 -5.55
CA ILE A 55 1.61 -3.14 -5.69
C ILE A 55 1.50 -1.69 -5.22
N VAL A 56 2.08 -1.37 -4.06
CA VAL A 56 2.02 -0.02 -3.49
C VAL A 56 2.79 0.98 -4.36
N LEU A 57 4.00 0.64 -4.83
CA LEU A 57 4.77 1.51 -5.72
C LEU A 57 4.07 1.75 -7.07
N ALA A 58 3.41 0.71 -7.60
CA ALA A 58 2.63 0.82 -8.83
C ALA A 58 1.36 1.67 -8.65
N ALA A 59 0.80 1.75 -7.44
CA ALA A 59 -0.36 2.59 -7.12
C ALA A 59 0.03 4.05 -6.83
N ASP A 60 1.14 4.25 -6.10
CA ASP A 60 1.69 5.57 -5.80
C ASP A 60 2.17 6.30 -7.07
N GLY A 61 2.41 5.56 -8.15
CA GLY A 61 2.93 6.11 -9.41
C GLY A 61 4.42 6.43 -9.37
N THR A 62 5.11 6.05 -8.28
CA THR A 62 6.56 6.15 -8.11
C THR A 62 7.31 4.98 -8.74
N ALA A 63 6.64 3.89 -9.08
CA ALA A 63 7.15 2.90 -10.03
C ALA A 63 7.17 3.50 -11.44
N LYS A 64 8.13 4.38 -11.73
CA LYS A 64 8.46 4.72 -13.11
C LYS A 64 8.85 3.42 -13.80
N ALA A 65 8.04 3.06 -14.78
CA ALA A 65 8.34 2.09 -15.81
C ALA A 65 9.79 2.29 -16.26
N ARG A 66 10.60 1.25 -16.12
CA ARG A 66 11.91 1.15 -16.74
C ARG A 66 11.97 -0.15 -17.50
#